data_AF-A0A8X6M185-F1
#
_entry.id   AF-A0A8X6M185-F1
#
_cell.length_a   1.000
_cell.length_b   1.000
_cell.length_c   1.000
_cell.angle_alpha   90.00
_cell.angle_beta   90.00
_cell.angle_gamma   90.00
#
_symmetry.space_group_name_H-M   'P 1'
#
loop_
_entity.id
_entity.type
_entity.pdbx_description
1 polymer ?
#
loop_
_entity_poly.entity_id
_entity_poly.type
_entity_poly.pdbx_seq_one_letter_code
_entity_poly.pdbx_strand_id
1 'polypeptide(L)'
;MNIYAGKDLNSDGKTLGERVVLQLCSTIRNPDVTLAFDRFFTSVNLIDNIDFPAVGTCISTRRNMPKFRSGAKLAKGESEFLQNRNGTLATRW
;
A
#
# COMPACT_ATOMS: atom_id res chain seq x y z
N MET A 1 0.95 24.14 2.99
CA MET A 1 0.63 22.73 3.23
C MET A 1 1.77 22.15 4.05
N ASN A 2 1.52 21.70 5.28
CA ASN A 2 2.53 21.05 6.11
C ASN A 2 2.20 19.55 6.14
N ILE A 3 2.93 18.76 5.35
CA ILE A 3 2.64 17.33 5.10
C ILE A 3 3.45 16.44 6.03
N TYR A 4 4.65 16.91 6.40
CA TYR A 4 5.52 16.20 7.30
C TYR A 4 6.39 17.19 8.07
N ALA A 5 6.11 17.34 9.37
CA ALA A 5 6.90 18.14 10.30
C ALA A 5 7.61 17.28 11.37
N GLY A 6 7.71 15.96 11.14
CA GLY A 6 8.27 15.03 12.11
C GLY A 6 7.23 14.49 13.08
N LYS A 7 7.37 14.79 14.37
CA LYS A 7 6.51 14.23 15.43
C LYS A 7 5.19 15.01 15.54
N ASP A 8 4.12 14.43 15.00
CA ASP A 8 2.76 14.83 15.34
C ASP A 8 2.21 13.95 16.46
N LEU A 9 1.61 14.58 17.47
CA LEU A 9 1.07 13.93 18.67
C LEU A 9 -0.31 13.28 18.44
N ASN A 10 -1.00 13.64 17.36
CA ASN A 10 -2.32 13.11 17.00
C ASN A 10 -2.18 12.11 15.84
N SER A 11 -1.89 10.85 16.17
CA SER A 11 -1.96 9.76 15.19
C SER A 11 -3.22 8.92 15.44
N ASP A 12 -4.21 9.04 14.56
CA ASP A 12 -5.46 8.24 14.54
C ASP A 12 -5.20 6.76 14.15
N GLY A 13 -4.19 6.12 14.73
CA GLY A 13 -3.78 4.75 14.39
C GLY A 13 -3.14 4.56 13.01
N LYS A 14 -3.11 5.59 12.17
CA LYS A 14 -2.48 5.58 10.84
C LYS A 14 -0.97 5.74 10.92
N THR A 15 -0.27 4.96 10.11
CA THR A 15 1.19 5.12 9.92
C THR A 15 1.51 6.47 9.31
N LEU A 16 2.76 6.93 9.47
CA LEU A 16 3.21 8.18 8.86
C LEU A 16 2.99 8.17 7.33
N GLY A 17 3.35 7.08 6.65
CA GLY A 17 3.19 6.95 5.20
C GLY A 17 1.74 7.10 4.76
N GLU A 18 0.80 6.46 5.46
CA GLU A 18 -0.64 6.58 5.18
C GLU A 18 -1.14 8.03 5.33
N ARG A 19 -0.73 8.73 6.38
CA ARG A 19 -1.14 10.14 6.59
C ARG A 19 -0.66 11.04 5.45
N VAL A 20 0.61 10.90 5.08
CA VAL A 20 1.22 11.67 3.99
C VAL A 20 0.48 11.41 2.68
N VAL A 21 0.21 10.14 2.35
CA VAL A 21 -0.51 9.78 1.12
C VAL A 21 -1.90 10.38 1.11
N LEU A 22 -2.71 10.18 2.16
CA LEU A 22 -4.08 10.69 2.20
C LEU A 22 -4.14 12.22 2.08
N GLN A 23 -3.21 12.92 2.73
CA GLN A 23 -3.13 14.38 2.63
C GLN A 23 -2.74 14.84 1.22
N LEU A 24 -1.81 14.15 0.55
CA LEU A 24 -1.49 14.42 -0.85
C LEU A 24 -2.68 14.13 -1.77
N CYS A 25 -3.38 13.02 -1.56
CA CYS A 25 -4.55 12.63 -2.35
C CYS A 25 -5.70 13.64 -2.25
N SER A 26 -5.85 14.31 -1.10
CA SER A 26 -6.88 15.36 -0.93
C SER A 26 -6.74 16.54 -1.91
N THR A 27 -5.58 16.69 -2.55
CA THR A 27 -5.32 17.77 -3.53
C THR A 27 -5.61 17.37 -4.98
N ILE A 28 -5.90 16.09 -5.23
CA ILE A 28 -6.21 15.57 -6.56
C ILE A 28 -7.62 16.03 -6.96
N ARG A 29 -7.71 16.74 -8.09
CA ARG A 29 -8.97 17.31 -8.59
C ARG A 29 -9.67 16.44 -9.63
N ASN A 30 -8.91 15.60 -10.34
CA ASN A 30 -9.43 14.75 -11.41
C ASN A 30 -9.34 13.28 -10.97
N PRO A 31 -10.46 12.53 -10.94
CA PRO A 31 -10.48 11.15 -10.44
C PRO A 31 -9.81 10.15 -11.39
N ASP A 32 -9.52 10.53 -12.64
CA ASP A 32 -8.96 9.62 -13.66
C ASP A 32 -7.43 9.49 -13.53
N VAL A 33 -6.98 9.04 -12.36
CA VAL A 33 -5.57 8.86 -12.02
C VAL A 33 -5.34 7.54 -11.30
N THR A 34 -4.16 6.95 -11.53
CA THR A 34 -3.67 5.79 -10.79
C THR A 34 -2.48 6.20 -9.94
N LEU A 35 -2.52 5.87 -8.66
CA LEU A 35 -1.45 6.19 -7.73
C LEU A 35 -0.42 5.06 -7.69
N ALA A 36 0.85 5.42 -7.88
CA ALA A 36 1.97 4.49 -7.79
C ALA A 36 2.81 4.80 -6.55
N PHE A 37 3.03 3.80 -5.71
CA PHE A 37 3.71 3.96 -4.43
C PHE A 37 5.01 3.14 -4.34
N ASP A 38 6.03 3.74 -3.71
CA ASP A 38 7.17 3.00 -3.20
C ASP A 38 6.79 2.18 -1.95
N ARG A 39 7.52 1.10 -1.69
CA ARG A 39 7.36 0.21 -0.52
C ARG A 39 7.26 0.91 0.83
N PHE A 40 7.79 2.12 0.99
CA PHE A 40 7.64 2.87 2.24
C PHE A 40 6.20 3.31 2.47
N PHE A 41 5.49 3.74 1.43
CA PHE A 41 4.13 4.27 1.51
C PHE A 41 3.06 3.20 1.34
N THR A 42 3.38 2.05 0.73
CA THR A 42 2.42 0.97 0.51
C THR A 42 2.15 0.15 1.78
N SER A 43 0.90 0.10 2.21
CA SER A 43 0.37 -0.85 3.19
C SER A 43 -0.90 -1.50 2.65
N VAL A 44 -1.22 -2.72 3.08
CA VAL A 44 -2.49 -3.37 2.68
C VAL A 44 -3.69 -2.54 3.13
N ASN A 45 -3.62 -1.98 4.34
CA ASN A 45 -4.67 -1.13 4.87
C ASN A 45 -4.87 0.16 4.05
N LEU A 46 -3.80 0.76 3.52
CA LEU A 46 -3.90 1.91 2.63
C LEU A 46 -4.59 1.53 1.32
N ILE A 47 -4.14 0.46 0.67
CA ILE A 47 -4.67 0.02 -0.63
C ILE A 47 -6.15 -0.38 -0.51
N ASP A 48 -6.55 -1.02 0.59
CA ASP A 48 -7.94 -1.42 0.84
C ASP A 48 -8.90 -0.23 1.05
N ASN A 49 -8.40 0.96 1.42
CA ASN A 49 -9.23 2.08 1.87
C ASN A 49 -8.99 3.39 1.11
N ILE A 50 -8.14 3.39 0.08
CA ILE A 50 -7.86 4.59 -0.70
C ILE A 50 -8.91 4.75 -1.82
N ASP A 51 -9.37 5.98 -2.03
CA ASP A 51 -10.45 6.28 -2.99
C ASP A 51 -10.00 6.20 -4.47
N PHE A 52 -8.72 5.96 -4.72
CA PHE A 52 -8.11 5.96 -6.04
C PHE A 52 -7.55 4.58 -6.39
N PRO A 53 -7.60 4.15 -7.66
CA PRO A 53 -6.83 3.01 -8.11
C PRO A 53 -5.35 3.18 -7.72
N ALA A 54 -4.79 2.17 -7.07
CA ALA A 54 -3.44 2.25 -6.53
C ALA A 54 -2.65 0.97 -6.74
N VAL A 55 -1.35 1.14 -6.97
CA VAL A 55 -0.37 0.05 -7.09
C VAL A 55 0.91 0.44 -6.37
N GLY A 56 1.61 -0.54 -5.81
CA GLY A 56 2.89 -0.27 -5.20
C GLY A 56 3.66 -1.54 -4.89
N THR A 57 4.96 -1.38 -4.71
CA THR A 57 5.78 -2.44 -4.12
C THR A 57 5.51 -2.51 -2.62
N CYS A 58 5.71 -3.66 -2.00
CA CYS A 58 5.49 -3.85 -0.57
C CYS A 58 6.57 -4.74 0.04
N ILE A 59 6.73 -4.67 1.37
CA ILE A 59 7.61 -5.56 2.11
C ILE A 59 6.78 -6.75 2.56
N SER A 60 7.21 -7.97 2.23
CA SER A 60 6.46 -9.21 2.50
C SER A 60 6.17 -9.46 3.98
N THR A 61 6.98 -8.91 4.89
CA THR A 61 6.80 -9.02 6.34
C THR A 61 5.86 -7.98 6.93
N ARG A 62 5.25 -7.08 6.13
CA ARG A 62 4.28 -6.11 6.65
C ARG A 62 3.06 -6.80 7.24
N ARG A 63 2.50 -6.17 8.26
CA ARG A 63 1.23 -6.59 8.88
C ARG A 63 0.14 -6.68 7.82
N ASN A 64 -0.71 -7.70 7.92
CA ASN A 64 -1.85 -7.97 7.03
C ASN A 64 -1.50 -8.29 5.56
N MET A 65 -0.22 -8.51 5.24
CA MET A 65 0.16 -9.04 3.93
C MET A 65 -0.40 -10.44 3.70
N PRO A 66 -0.94 -10.74 2.49
CA PRO A 66 -1.28 -12.09 2.11
C PRO A 66 -0.08 -13.04 2.30
N LYS A 67 -0.34 -14.19 2.92
CA LYS A 67 0.69 -15.20 3.18
C LYS A 67 0.95 -16.01 1.92
N PHE A 68 1.92 -15.58 1.15
CA PHE A 68 2.49 -16.39 0.07
C PHE A 68 3.06 -17.70 0.61
N ARG A 69 3.12 -18.74 -0.24
CA ARG A 69 3.73 -20.03 0.13
C ARG A 69 5.16 -19.80 0.63
N SER A 70 5.36 -19.95 1.93
CA SER A 70 6.64 -19.73 2.61
C SER A 70 7.61 -20.86 2.28
N GLY A 71 8.85 -20.52 1.93
CA GLY A 71 9.97 -21.48 1.80
C GLY A 71 10.25 -22.00 0.39
N ALA A 72 9.30 -21.91 -0.54
CA ALA A 72 9.55 -22.23 -1.95
C ALA A 72 9.98 -20.97 -2.70
N LYS A 73 11.21 -20.97 -3.23
CA LYS A 73 11.65 -19.97 -4.21
C LYS A 73 10.90 -20.26 -5.51
N LEU A 74 10.28 -19.24 -6.09
CA LEU A 74 9.64 -19.38 -7.40
C LEU A 74 10.69 -19.73 -8.46
N ALA A 75 10.33 -20.59 -9.39
CA ALA A 75 11.16 -20.83 -10.57
C ALA A 75 11.15 -19.59 -11.47
N LYS A 76 12.15 -19.49 -12.37
CA LYS A 76 12.26 -18.34 -13.27
C LYS A 76 11.01 -18.25 -14.15
N GLY A 77 10.30 -17.12 -14.07
CA GLY A 77 9.07 -16.87 -14.84
C GLY A 77 7.80 -17.37 -14.15
N GLU A 78 7.90 -17.96 -12.95
CA GLU A 78 6.73 -18.24 -12.12
C GLU A 78 6.27 -16.98 -11.40
N SER A 79 4.97 -16.90 -11.16
CA SER A 79 4.35 -15.83 -10.39
C SER A 79 3.25 -16.40 -9.51
N GLU A 80 3.07 -15.84 -8.32
CA GLU A 80 1.99 -16.18 -7.41
C GLU A 80 1.12 -14.96 -7.18
N PHE A 81 -0.19 -15.16 -7.25
CA PHE A 81 -1.20 -14.14 -7.02
C PHE A 81 -2.07 -14.54 -5.84
N LEU A 82 -2.31 -13.60 -4.94
CA LEU A 82 -3.21 -13.77 -3.80
C LEU A 82 -4.15 -12.57 -3.72
N GLN A 83 -5.39 -12.81 -3.33
CA GLN A 83 -6.37 -11.77 -3.10
C GLN A 83 -6.81 -11.80 -1.63
N ASN A 84 -6.95 -10.63 -1.01
CA ASN A 84 -7.57 -10.53 0.31
C ASN A 84 -9.12 -10.47 0.19
N ARG A 85 -9.82 -10.44 1.33
CA ARG A 85 -11.29 -10.36 1.36
C ARG A 85 -11.86 -9.05 0.81
N ASN A 86 -11.05 -7.99 0.77
CA ASN A 86 -11.42 -6.67 0.29
C ASN A 86 -11.19 -6.51 -1.23
N GLY A 87 -10.70 -7.57 -1.89
CA GLY A 87 -10.47 -7.57 -3.33
C GLY A 87 -9.06 -7.14 -3.75
N THR A 88 -8.22 -6.67 -2.82
CA THR A 88 -6.84 -6.25 -3.10
C THR A 88 -6.00 -7.44 -3.53
N LEU A 89 -5.33 -7.28 -4.67
CA LEU A 89 -4.43 -8.26 -5.26
C LEU A 89 -2.99 -8.01 -4.81
N ALA A 90 -2.33 -9.05 -4.35
CA ALA A 90 -0.89 -9.08 -4.12
C ALA A 90 -0.26 -10.10 -5.07
N THR A 91 0.87 -9.73 -5.67
CA THR A 91 1.62 -10.60 -6.57
C THR A 91 3.09 -10.64 -6.18
N ARG A 92 3.73 -11.79 -6.40
CA ARG A 92 5.18 -11.98 -6.37
C ARG A 92 5.61 -12.78 -7.59
N TRP A 93 6.82 -12.53 -8.06
CA TRP A 93 7.42 -13.17 -9.23
C TRP A 93 8.95 -13.24 -9.04
#